data_AF-A0A1H2IAS3-F1
#
_entry.id   AF-A0A1H2IAS3-F1
#
_cell.length_a   1.000
_cell.length_b   1.000
_cell.length_c   1.000
_cell.angle_alpha   90.00
_cell.angle_beta   90.00
_cell.angle_gamma   90.00
#
_symmetry.space_group_name_H-M   'P 1'
#
loop_
_entity.id
_entity.type
_entity.pdbx_description
1 polymer ?
#
loop_
_entity_poly.entity_id
_entity_poly.type
_entity_poly.pdbx_seq_one_letter_code
_entity_poly.pdbx_strand_id
1 'polypeptide(L)'
;MPHTAEIHLKPEILARYGLPDIAYPLPPGDLQAALSLDGELPLAVMLQALQQHGAEAGVDWRHYEPAMNRLAQLLTADDGRAAAPVMGDDWWLELGPVDLAGELVTIQREESLVAAISAREDGRLRVAVFRPLDAKSAEYLIGLGQLLHPEHGVCMRENNWQYALDYSAGNGNYYAADRGEAYLSYWKHGLGIGSDGSEIPGWHAQRALVARQVAVAATELGVHYVCSN
;
A
#
# COMPACT_ATOMS: atom_id res chain seq x y z
N MET A 1 -9.71 12.10 16.16
CA MET A 1 -8.35 11.54 16.23
C MET A 1 -8.10 11.07 17.65
N PRO A 2 -7.86 9.78 17.91
CA PRO A 2 -7.25 9.36 19.16
C PRO A 2 -5.88 10.05 19.27
N HIS A 3 -5.50 10.45 20.47
CA HIS A 3 -4.24 11.13 20.73
C HIS A 3 -3.08 10.14 20.54
N THR A 4 -2.26 10.33 19.50
CA THR A 4 -0.99 9.59 19.31
C THR A 4 0.12 10.28 20.09
N ALA A 5 0.99 9.49 20.71
CA ALA A 5 2.23 9.96 21.31
C ALA A 5 3.39 9.69 20.36
N GLU A 6 4.23 10.70 20.14
CA GLU A 6 5.50 10.53 19.45
C GLU A 6 6.52 9.94 20.40
N ILE A 7 7.04 8.76 20.06
CA ILE A 7 8.00 8.03 20.89
C ILE A 7 9.32 7.95 20.15
N HIS A 8 10.37 8.40 20.85
CA HIS A 8 11.74 8.16 20.43
C HIS A 8 12.26 6.89 21.10
N LEU A 9 12.61 5.91 20.28
CA LEU A 9 13.21 4.68 20.76
C LEU A 9 14.67 4.92 21.17
N LYS A 10 15.14 4.19 22.17
CA LYS A 10 16.55 4.27 22.58
C LYS A 10 17.47 3.76 21.47
N PRO A 11 18.70 4.30 21.32
CA PRO A 11 19.64 3.88 20.28
C PRO A 11 19.93 2.38 20.27
N GLU A 12 19.96 1.71 21.43
CA GLU A 12 20.24 0.27 21.50
C GLU A 12 19.09 -0.56 20.89
N ILE A 13 17.85 -0.10 21.05
CA ILE A 13 16.66 -0.74 20.46
C ILE A 13 16.64 -0.51 18.95
N LEU A 14 16.89 0.72 18.51
CA LEU A 14 17.00 1.04 17.08
C LEU A 14 18.05 0.16 16.40
N ALA A 15 19.24 0.04 17.00
CA ALA A 15 20.31 -0.81 16.50
C ALA A 15 19.93 -2.30 16.49
N ARG A 16 19.28 -2.80 17.54
CA ARG A 16 18.83 -4.21 17.63
C ARG A 16 17.89 -4.59 16.48
N TYR A 17 16.95 -3.71 16.15
CA TYR A 17 15.95 -3.97 15.12
C TYR A 17 16.33 -3.42 13.74
N GLY A 18 17.40 -2.61 13.63
CA GLY A 18 17.78 -1.93 12.39
C GLY A 18 16.80 -0.84 11.97
N LEU A 19 16.13 -0.22 12.95
CA LEU A 19 15.12 0.82 12.74
C LEU A 19 15.80 2.21 12.62
N PRO A 20 15.27 3.12 11.80
CA PRO A 20 15.78 4.48 11.72
C PRO A 20 15.45 5.29 12.98
N ASP A 21 16.31 6.26 13.27
CA ASP A 21 16.13 7.21 14.38
C ASP A 21 15.14 8.31 13.98
N ILE A 22 13.86 8.01 14.20
CA ILE A 22 12.73 8.90 13.93
C ILE A 22 11.75 8.88 15.12
N ALA A 23 10.81 9.82 15.14
CA ALA A 23 9.66 9.74 16.03
C ALA A 23 8.67 8.70 15.51
N TYR A 24 8.26 7.77 16.38
CA TYR A 24 7.24 6.77 16.06
C TYR A 24 5.90 7.22 16.64
N PRO A 25 4.88 7.53 15.82
CA PRO A 25 3.55 7.86 16.30
C PRO A 25 2.88 6.57 16.77
N LEU A 26 2.68 6.39 18.08
CA LEU A 26 1.94 5.23 18.60
C LEU A 26 0.80 5.68 19.51
N PRO A 27 -0.33 4.96 19.52
CA PRO A 27 -1.33 5.15 20.56
C PRO A 27 -0.73 4.83 21.94
N PRO A 28 -0.95 5.68 22.97
CA PRO A 28 -0.36 5.49 24.31
C PRO A 28 -0.71 4.14 24.95
N GLY A 29 -1.92 3.63 24.69
CA GLY A 29 -2.37 2.33 25.22
C GLY A 29 -1.59 1.15 24.66
N ASP A 30 -1.23 1.20 23.39
CA ASP A 30 -0.54 0.09 22.70
C ASP A 30 0.94 0.03 23.05
N LEU A 31 1.58 1.19 23.27
CA LEU A 31 2.95 1.23 23.76
C LEU A 31 3.06 0.63 25.17
N GLN A 32 2.15 0.98 26.07
CA GLN A 32 2.20 0.51 27.45
C GLN A 32 1.96 -1.01 27.54
N ALA A 33 1.04 -1.55 26.73
CA ALA A 33 0.82 -2.98 26.61
C ALA A 33 2.06 -3.72 26.08
N ALA A 34 2.73 -3.16 25.06
CA ALA A 34 3.90 -3.78 24.47
C ALA A 34 5.14 -3.75 25.36
N LEU A 35 5.37 -2.64 26.08
CA LEU A 35 6.45 -2.54 27.06
C LEU A 35 6.25 -3.47 28.29
N SER A 36 5.03 -3.98 28.49
CA SER A 36 4.69 -4.92 29.57
C SER A 36 4.99 -6.37 29.21
N LEU A 37 5.15 -6.70 27.93
CA LEU A 37 5.45 -8.04 27.41
C LEU A 37 6.96 -8.15 27.12
N ASP A 38 7.75 -8.60 28.10
CA ASP A 38 9.17 -9.01 28.00
C ASP A 38 10.15 -8.03 27.31
N GLY A 39 9.75 -6.78 27.06
CA GLY A 39 10.57 -5.76 26.41
C GLY A 39 10.72 -5.91 24.89
N GLU A 40 9.82 -6.65 24.23
CA GLU A 40 9.76 -6.72 22.76
C GLU A 40 8.91 -5.59 22.17
N LEU A 41 9.28 -5.13 20.96
CA LEU A 41 8.54 -4.07 20.29
C LEU A 41 7.27 -4.63 19.64
N PRO A 42 6.14 -3.88 19.67
CA PRO A 42 4.90 -4.30 19.02
C PRO A 42 4.95 -3.99 17.52
N LEU A 43 5.80 -4.72 16.78
CA LEU A 43 6.16 -4.38 15.40
C LEU A 43 4.94 -4.16 14.47
N ALA A 44 3.88 -4.98 14.61
CA ALA A 44 2.67 -4.85 13.81
C ALA A 44 1.89 -3.56 14.12
N VAL A 45 1.74 -3.21 15.40
CA VAL A 45 1.11 -1.95 15.83
C VAL A 45 1.94 -0.76 15.34
N MET A 46 3.27 -0.84 15.46
CA MET A 46 4.14 0.21 14.96
C MET A 46 4.01 0.40 13.45
N LEU A 47 3.94 -0.69 12.68
CA LEU A 47 3.73 -0.62 11.25
C LEU A 47 2.36 0.01 10.94
N GLN A 48 1.28 -0.46 11.56
CA GLN A 48 -0.06 0.06 11.35
C GLN A 48 -0.15 1.56 11.68
N ALA A 49 0.45 2.00 12.79
CA ALA A 49 0.42 3.40 13.16
C ALA A 49 1.19 4.30 12.17
N LEU A 50 2.33 3.81 11.62
CA LEU A 50 3.02 4.49 10.52
C LEU A 50 2.21 4.48 9.22
N GLN A 51 1.48 3.40 8.92
CA GLN A 51 0.58 3.36 7.77
C GLN A 51 -0.52 4.42 7.88
N GLN A 52 -1.12 4.55 9.06
CA GLN A 52 -2.17 5.54 9.33
C GLN A 52 -1.63 6.97 9.23
N HIS A 53 -0.54 7.26 9.96
CA HIS A 53 0.01 8.60 9.98
C HIS A 53 0.62 8.99 8.64
N GLY A 54 1.26 8.04 7.95
CA GLY A 54 1.76 8.23 6.60
C GLY A 54 0.66 8.63 5.63
N ALA A 55 -0.58 8.13 5.77
CA ALA A 55 -1.70 8.45 4.88
C ALA A 55 -2.25 9.87 5.03
N GLU A 56 -1.91 10.59 6.10
CA GLU A 56 -2.40 11.94 6.36
C GLU A 56 -1.90 12.96 5.32
N ALA A 57 -2.77 13.88 4.93
CA ALA A 57 -2.43 14.97 4.02
C ALA A 57 -1.42 15.93 4.68
N GLY A 58 -0.42 16.38 3.90
CA GLY A 58 0.60 17.33 4.37
C GLY A 58 1.72 16.73 5.23
N VAL A 59 1.67 15.44 5.53
CA VAL A 59 2.77 14.71 6.17
C VAL A 59 3.86 14.35 5.15
N ASP A 60 5.14 14.49 5.52
CA ASP A 60 6.26 13.95 4.74
C ASP A 60 6.29 12.42 4.85
N TRP A 61 5.38 11.78 4.13
CA TRP A 61 5.17 10.34 4.18
C TRP A 61 6.42 9.54 3.78
N ARG A 62 7.31 10.11 2.95
CA ARG A 62 8.59 9.49 2.55
C ARG A 62 9.55 9.34 3.71
N HIS A 63 9.44 10.18 4.74
CA HIS A 63 10.21 10.06 5.98
C HIS A 63 9.99 8.71 6.67
N TYR A 64 8.79 8.14 6.57
CA TYR A 64 8.42 6.88 7.24
C TYR A 64 8.73 5.63 6.42
N GLU A 65 8.99 5.74 5.11
CA GLU A 65 9.21 4.58 4.23
C GLU A 65 10.32 3.63 4.74
N PRO A 66 11.49 4.11 5.22
CA PRO A 66 12.53 3.21 5.72
C PRO A 66 12.07 2.43 6.97
N ALA A 67 11.32 3.07 7.86
CA ALA A 67 10.79 2.44 9.07
C ALA A 67 9.71 1.41 8.73
N MET A 68 8.73 1.78 7.90
CA MET A 68 7.66 0.87 7.45
C MET A 68 8.24 -0.36 6.75
N ASN A 69 9.17 -0.14 5.81
CA ASN A 69 9.85 -1.22 5.12
C ASN A 69 10.56 -2.16 6.09
N ARG A 70 11.27 -1.60 7.08
CA ARG A 70 12.00 -2.42 8.04
C ARG A 70 11.07 -3.21 8.96
N LEU A 71 10.01 -2.59 9.46
CA LEU A 71 9.02 -3.27 10.30
C LEU A 71 8.33 -4.40 9.54
N ALA A 72 7.95 -4.17 8.29
CA ALA A 72 7.38 -5.22 7.44
C ALA A 72 8.37 -6.37 7.23
N GLN A 73 9.65 -6.08 6.94
CA GLN A 73 10.69 -7.11 6.82
C GLN A 73 10.89 -7.93 8.10
N LEU A 74 10.83 -7.29 9.29
CA LEU A 74 10.96 -7.98 10.57
C LEU A 74 9.77 -8.92 10.86
N LEU A 75 8.60 -8.60 10.32
CA LEU A 75 7.37 -9.38 10.44
C LEU A 75 7.24 -10.46 9.35
N THR A 76 8.02 -10.37 8.27
CA THR A 76 7.89 -11.23 7.09
C THR A 76 8.74 -12.49 7.24
N ALA A 77 8.14 -13.66 6.97
CA ALA A 77 8.88 -14.87 6.62
C ALA A 77 8.96 -15.00 5.10
N ASP A 78 10.03 -14.47 4.49
CA ASP A 78 10.20 -14.51 3.03
C ASP A 78 10.53 -15.92 2.55
N ASP A 79 9.85 -16.36 1.50
CA ASP A 79 10.05 -17.64 0.83
C ASP A 79 10.48 -17.48 -0.64
N GLY A 80 10.78 -16.25 -1.08
CA GLY A 80 11.33 -15.95 -2.39
C GLY A 80 10.33 -16.07 -3.54
N ARG A 81 9.02 -16.17 -3.25
CA ARG A 81 7.99 -16.24 -4.30
C ARG A 81 7.93 -14.94 -5.11
N ALA A 82 7.91 -15.10 -6.43
CA ALA A 82 7.72 -13.98 -7.37
C ALA A 82 6.26 -13.50 -7.45
N ALA A 83 5.31 -14.35 -7.07
CA ALA A 83 3.90 -13.99 -6.97
C ALA A 83 3.20 -14.84 -5.89
N ALA A 84 2.20 -14.27 -5.22
CA ALA A 84 1.40 -14.97 -4.23
C ALA A 84 -0.02 -14.39 -4.13
N PRO A 85 -1.05 -15.25 -3.94
CA PRO A 85 -2.36 -14.77 -3.57
C PRO A 85 -2.32 -14.22 -2.13
N VAL A 86 -2.99 -13.08 -1.93
CA VAL A 86 -3.29 -12.51 -0.62
C VAL A 86 -4.80 -12.35 -0.51
N MET A 87 -5.35 -12.62 0.67
CA MET A 87 -6.79 -12.59 0.88
C MET A 87 -7.13 -12.30 2.34
N GLY A 88 -8.27 -11.68 2.55
CA GLY A 88 -8.98 -11.65 3.81
C GLY A 88 -10.30 -12.39 3.70
N ASP A 89 -11.24 -12.08 4.59
CA ASP A 89 -12.55 -12.73 4.66
C ASP A 89 -13.40 -12.48 3.40
N ASP A 90 -13.30 -11.29 2.81
CA ASP A 90 -14.17 -10.80 1.74
C ASP A 90 -13.41 -10.18 0.55
N TRP A 91 -12.09 -10.34 0.51
CA TRP A 91 -11.26 -9.80 -0.57
C TRP A 91 -10.11 -10.74 -0.93
N TRP A 92 -9.62 -10.61 -2.17
CA TRP A 92 -8.51 -11.37 -2.72
C TRP A 92 -7.78 -10.57 -3.79
N LEU A 93 -6.45 -10.67 -3.82
CA LEU A 93 -5.58 -10.14 -4.88
C LEU A 93 -4.45 -11.13 -5.15
N GLU A 94 -3.80 -11.04 -6.31
CA GLU A 94 -2.47 -11.63 -6.50
C GLU A 94 -1.42 -10.52 -6.44
N LEU A 95 -0.47 -10.63 -5.51
CA LEU A 95 0.73 -9.82 -5.56
C LEU A 95 1.73 -10.45 -6.52
N GLY A 96 2.32 -9.66 -7.41
CA GLY A 96 3.28 -10.15 -8.41
C GLY A 96 3.63 -9.09 -9.47
N PRO A 97 4.48 -9.43 -10.44
CA PRO A 97 4.94 -8.48 -11.46
C PRO A 97 3.79 -8.02 -12.36
N VAL A 98 3.76 -6.71 -12.65
CA VAL A 98 2.80 -6.06 -13.55
C VAL A 98 3.57 -5.41 -14.70
N ASP A 99 3.05 -5.52 -15.93
CA ASP A 99 3.61 -4.84 -17.09
C ASP A 99 3.24 -3.35 -17.07
N LEU A 100 4.22 -2.49 -16.78
CA LEU A 100 4.04 -1.05 -16.71
C LEU A 100 3.91 -0.37 -18.10
N ALA A 101 4.18 -1.10 -19.19
CA ALA A 101 3.95 -0.63 -20.55
C ALA A 101 2.53 -0.93 -21.06
N GLY A 102 1.82 -1.84 -20.40
CA GLY A 102 0.45 -2.23 -20.74
C GLY A 102 -0.63 -1.35 -20.07
N GLU A 103 -1.88 -1.66 -20.33
CA GLU A 103 -3.02 -1.01 -19.68
C GLU A 103 -3.04 -1.32 -18.17
N LEU A 104 -3.14 -0.27 -17.34
CA LEU A 104 -3.06 -0.44 -15.89
C LEU A 104 -3.80 0.67 -15.13
N VAL A 105 -4.19 0.36 -13.89
CA VAL A 105 -4.58 1.33 -12.87
C VAL A 105 -3.41 1.44 -11.88
N THR A 106 -3.08 2.65 -11.44
CA THR A 106 -2.05 2.89 -10.43
C THR A 106 -2.65 3.43 -9.15
N ILE A 107 -1.96 3.16 -8.04
CA ILE A 107 -2.01 4.02 -6.86
C ILE A 107 -0.81 4.97 -6.94
N GLN A 108 -1.09 6.26 -6.88
CA GLN A 108 -0.12 7.34 -6.99
C GLN A 108 -0.22 8.25 -5.78
N ARG A 109 0.87 8.92 -5.46
CA ARG A 109 0.89 10.01 -4.50
C ARG A 109 1.93 11.03 -4.94
N GLU A 110 1.50 12.28 -5.11
CA GLU A 110 2.33 13.30 -5.76
C GLU A 110 2.87 12.77 -7.11
N GLU A 111 4.18 12.85 -7.33
CA GLU A 111 4.89 12.34 -8.51
C GLU A 111 5.43 10.91 -8.33
N SER A 112 4.90 10.15 -7.36
CA SER A 112 5.40 8.80 -7.03
C SER A 112 4.39 7.71 -7.32
N LEU A 113 4.84 6.66 -8.00
CA LEU A 113 4.15 5.38 -8.13
C LEU A 113 4.25 4.62 -6.81
N VAL A 114 3.10 4.28 -6.22
CA VAL A 114 3.01 3.45 -5.01
C VAL A 114 2.75 2.00 -5.40
N ALA A 115 1.75 1.76 -6.25
CA ALA A 115 1.42 0.43 -6.75
C ALA A 115 0.87 0.50 -8.18
N ALA A 116 1.00 -0.59 -8.94
CA ALA A 116 0.39 -0.79 -10.24
C ALA A 116 -0.49 -2.03 -10.22
N ILE A 117 -1.63 -1.96 -10.91
CA ILE A 117 -2.71 -2.94 -10.91
C ILE A 117 -3.04 -3.27 -12.35
N SER A 118 -3.04 -4.56 -12.70
CA SER A 118 -3.45 -5.06 -14.01
C SER A 118 -4.52 -6.13 -13.87
N ALA A 119 -5.33 -6.28 -14.93
CA ALA A 119 -6.24 -7.39 -15.06
C ALA A 119 -5.49 -8.74 -15.14
N ARG A 120 -6.08 -9.76 -14.53
CA ARG A 120 -5.80 -11.17 -14.83
C ARG A 120 -6.81 -11.69 -15.84
N GLU A 121 -6.53 -12.86 -16.41
CA GLU A 121 -7.45 -13.55 -17.34
C GLU A 121 -8.81 -13.88 -16.70
N ASP A 122 -8.85 -14.08 -15.39
CA ASP A 122 -10.07 -14.36 -14.61
C ASP A 122 -10.84 -13.10 -14.17
N GLY A 123 -10.42 -11.91 -14.62
CA GLY A 123 -11.03 -10.62 -14.26
C GLY A 123 -10.68 -10.12 -12.86
N ARG A 124 -9.89 -10.88 -12.07
CA ARG A 124 -9.32 -10.42 -10.81
C ARG A 124 -8.06 -9.60 -11.06
N LEU A 125 -7.48 -9.08 -9.97
CA LEU A 125 -6.39 -8.12 -10.04
C LEU A 125 -5.05 -8.77 -9.71
N ARG A 126 -4.04 -8.41 -10.48
CA ARG A 126 -2.63 -8.57 -10.09
C ARG A 126 -2.05 -7.21 -9.72
N VAL A 127 -1.26 -7.17 -8.66
CA VAL A 127 -0.71 -5.94 -8.08
C VAL A 127 0.80 -6.05 -7.90
N ALA A 128 1.54 -5.06 -8.41
CA ALA A 128 2.93 -4.81 -8.08
C ALA A 128 3.03 -3.58 -7.18
N VAL A 129 3.73 -3.69 -6.05
CA VAL A 129 3.92 -2.59 -5.09
C VAL A 129 5.35 -2.07 -5.20
N PHE A 130 5.54 -0.75 -5.27
CA PHE A 130 6.85 -0.11 -5.46
C PHE A 130 7.31 0.67 -4.23
N ARG A 131 6.36 1.09 -3.37
CA ARG A 131 6.62 1.82 -2.12
C ARG A 131 5.83 1.21 -0.95
N PRO A 132 6.28 1.34 0.31
CA PRO A 132 5.51 0.90 1.46
C PRO A 132 4.07 1.44 1.41
N LEU A 133 3.10 0.57 1.68
CA LEU A 133 1.69 0.93 1.61
C LEU A 133 1.29 1.73 2.85
N ASP A 134 0.96 3.02 2.67
CA ASP A 134 0.18 3.77 3.66
C ASP A 134 -1.25 3.20 3.78
N ALA A 135 -1.98 3.61 4.82
CA ALA A 135 -3.31 3.07 5.12
C ALA A 135 -4.27 3.23 3.93
N LYS A 136 -4.29 4.41 3.30
CA LYS A 136 -5.17 4.68 2.15
C LYS A 136 -4.82 3.82 0.93
N SER A 137 -3.53 3.59 0.68
CA SER A 137 -3.07 2.72 -0.40
C SER A 137 -3.46 1.26 -0.14
N ALA A 138 -3.34 0.79 1.11
CA ALA A 138 -3.80 -0.54 1.50
C ALA A 138 -5.32 -0.70 1.37
N GLU A 139 -6.09 0.31 1.81
CA GLU A 139 -7.56 0.37 1.67
C GLU A 139 -7.99 0.30 0.20
N TYR A 140 -7.30 1.00 -0.71
CA TYR A 140 -7.58 0.89 -2.14
C TYR A 140 -7.38 -0.53 -2.65
N LEU A 141 -6.27 -1.18 -2.30
CA LEU A 141 -6.02 -2.55 -2.76
C LEU A 141 -7.07 -3.52 -2.21
N ILE A 142 -7.35 -3.48 -0.90
CA ILE A 142 -8.36 -4.34 -0.27
C ILE A 142 -9.75 -4.09 -0.88
N GLY A 143 -10.15 -2.82 -1.00
CA GLY A 143 -11.45 -2.42 -1.55
C GLY A 143 -11.63 -2.84 -3.01
N LEU A 144 -10.58 -2.73 -3.83
CA LEU A 144 -10.61 -3.20 -5.22
C LEU A 144 -10.59 -4.73 -5.33
N GLY A 145 -10.07 -5.43 -4.33
CA GLY A 145 -9.97 -6.89 -4.26
C GLY A 145 -11.23 -7.61 -3.79
N GLN A 146 -12.35 -6.93 -3.56
CA GLN A 146 -13.58 -7.55 -3.06
C GLN A 146 -13.98 -8.81 -3.84
N LEU A 147 -14.45 -9.84 -3.14
CA LEU A 147 -14.96 -11.06 -3.78
C LEU A 147 -16.21 -10.75 -4.60
N LEU A 148 -16.27 -11.33 -5.82
CA LEU A 148 -17.41 -11.16 -6.71
C LEU A 148 -18.67 -11.79 -6.09
N HIS A 149 -19.78 -11.04 -6.06
CA HIS A 149 -21.10 -11.61 -5.87
C HIS A 149 -21.46 -12.49 -7.08
N PRO A 150 -21.96 -13.72 -6.88
CA PRO A 150 -22.19 -14.68 -7.97
C PRO A 150 -23.15 -14.15 -9.06
N GLU A 151 -24.08 -13.26 -8.70
CA GLU A 151 -25.07 -12.71 -9.64
C GLU A 151 -24.86 -11.24 -10.01
N HIS A 152 -24.07 -10.50 -9.22
CA HIS A 152 -24.01 -9.02 -9.32
C HIS A 152 -22.59 -8.48 -9.52
N GLY A 153 -21.60 -9.38 -9.56
CA GLY A 153 -20.19 -9.02 -9.65
C GLY A 153 -19.72 -8.20 -8.44
N VAL A 154 -18.91 -7.18 -8.66
CA VAL A 154 -18.36 -6.30 -7.59
C VAL A 154 -18.87 -4.89 -7.83
N CYS A 155 -19.57 -4.31 -6.84
CA CYS A 155 -20.08 -2.93 -6.92
C CYS A 155 -20.83 -2.61 -8.24
N MET A 156 -21.69 -3.52 -8.69
CA MET A 156 -22.45 -3.44 -9.96
C MET A 156 -21.60 -3.53 -11.24
N ARG A 157 -20.36 -4.05 -11.16
CA ARG A 157 -19.48 -4.32 -12.30
C ARG A 157 -19.19 -5.80 -12.44
N GLU A 158 -18.93 -6.21 -13.67
CA GLU A 158 -18.76 -7.64 -14.03
C GLU A 158 -17.62 -8.31 -13.25
N ASN A 159 -16.53 -7.59 -13.00
CA ASN A 159 -15.35 -8.11 -12.30
C ASN A 159 -14.55 -6.97 -11.64
N ASN A 160 -13.50 -7.34 -10.89
CA ASN A 160 -12.65 -6.39 -10.18
C ASN A 160 -11.92 -5.43 -11.11
N TRP A 161 -11.54 -5.86 -12.32
CA TRP A 161 -10.87 -4.97 -13.28
C TRP A 161 -11.79 -3.84 -13.74
N GLN A 162 -13.03 -4.16 -14.14
CA GLN A 162 -14.01 -3.14 -14.51
C GLN A 162 -14.30 -2.19 -13.34
N TYR A 163 -14.45 -2.75 -12.13
CA TYR A 163 -14.59 -1.93 -10.94
C TYR A 163 -13.39 -0.99 -10.70
N ALA A 164 -12.15 -1.47 -10.88
CA ALA A 164 -10.96 -0.64 -10.76
C ALA A 164 -10.91 0.50 -11.79
N LEU A 165 -11.31 0.24 -13.04
CA LEU A 165 -11.42 1.28 -14.07
C LEU A 165 -12.41 2.38 -13.66
N ASP A 166 -13.61 2.01 -13.22
CA ASP A 166 -14.61 3.00 -12.79
C ASP A 166 -14.17 3.77 -11.54
N TYR A 167 -13.59 3.06 -10.58
CA TYR A 167 -13.17 3.66 -9.32
C TYR A 167 -11.99 4.61 -9.52
N SER A 168 -11.10 4.33 -10.48
CA SER A 168 -10.03 5.25 -10.89
C SER A 168 -10.54 6.53 -11.56
N ALA A 169 -11.70 6.50 -12.20
CA ALA A 169 -12.34 7.66 -12.83
C ALA A 169 -13.14 8.53 -11.85
N GLY A 170 -13.23 8.16 -10.57
CA GLY A 170 -13.98 8.91 -9.57
C GLY A 170 -13.36 10.27 -9.24
N ASN A 171 -14.19 11.31 -9.12
CA ASN A 171 -13.75 12.67 -8.72
C ASN A 171 -13.01 12.70 -7.37
N GLY A 172 -13.24 11.72 -6.50
CA GLY A 172 -12.50 11.56 -5.25
C GLY A 172 -10.99 11.49 -5.44
N ASN A 173 -10.52 10.89 -6.55
CA ASN A 173 -9.09 10.80 -6.86
C ASN A 173 -8.47 12.16 -7.17
N TYR A 174 -9.20 13.05 -7.87
CA TYR A 174 -8.75 14.41 -8.13
C TYR A 174 -8.56 15.20 -6.83
N TYR A 175 -9.53 15.13 -5.91
CA TYR A 175 -9.42 15.81 -4.61
C TYR A 175 -8.34 15.19 -3.71
N ALA A 176 -8.14 13.88 -3.79
CA ALA A 176 -7.05 13.21 -3.09
C ALA A 176 -5.68 13.68 -3.58
N ALA A 177 -5.49 13.76 -4.90
CA ALA A 177 -4.27 14.26 -5.52
C ALA A 177 -3.99 15.72 -5.10
N ASP A 178 -5.01 16.59 -5.12
CA ASP A 178 -4.90 18.00 -4.71
C ASP A 178 -4.47 18.14 -3.23
N ARG A 179 -4.92 17.24 -2.36
CA ARG A 179 -4.49 17.19 -0.95
C ARG A 179 -3.15 16.49 -0.70
N GLY A 180 -2.51 15.95 -1.74
CA GLY A 180 -1.27 15.17 -1.61
C GLY A 180 -1.47 13.80 -0.94
N GLU A 181 -2.67 13.25 -0.97
CA GLU A 181 -2.99 11.90 -0.49
C GLU A 181 -2.77 10.87 -1.61
N ALA A 182 -2.74 9.58 -1.27
CA ALA A 182 -2.80 8.52 -2.28
C ALA A 182 -4.11 8.60 -3.10
N TYR A 183 -4.02 8.36 -4.40
CA TYR A 183 -5.14 8.39 -5.35
C TYR A 183 -4.98 7.33 -6.45
N LEU A 184 -6.09 6.95 -7.09
CA LEU A 184 -6.07 6.06 -8.24
C LEU A 184 -5.97 6.83 -9.55
N SER A 185 -5.26 6.28 -10.52
CA SER A 185 -5.14 6.84 -11.87
C SER A 185 -5.11 5.75 -12.93
N TYR A 186 -5.74 5.98 -14.08
CA TYR A 186 -5.83 5.02 -15.16
C TYR A 186 -4.90 5.38 -16.32
N TRP A 187 -4.15 4.38 -16.77
CA TRP A 187 -3.17 4.48 -17.85
C TRP A 187 -3.51 3.48 -18.96
N LYS A 188 -4.30 3.94 -19.94
CA LYS A 188 -4.72 3.12 -21.08
C LYS A 188 -3.56 2.59 -21.93
N HIS A 189 -2.52 3.40 -22.09
CA HIS A 189 -1.40 3.15 -22.99
C HIS A 189 -0.09 2.85 -22.24
N GLY A 190 -0.20 2.49 -20.97
CA GLY A 190 0.93 2.29 -20.07
C GLY A 190 1.37 3.54 -19.33
N LEU A 191 2.12 3.31 -18.26
CA LEU A 191 2.54 4.34 -17.31
C LEU A 191 3.35 5.43 -18.02
N GLY A 192 2.94 6.69 -17.91
CA GLY A 192 3.65 7.81 -18.52
C GLY A 192 3.37 8.01 -20.01
N ILE A 193 2.36 7.36 -20.58
CA ILE A 193 1.87 7.67 -21.93
C ILE A 193 0.49 8.32 -21.82
N GLY A 194 0.40 9.57 -22.28
CA GLY A 194 -0.84 10.35 -22.31
C GLY A 194 -1.88 9.74 -23.25
N SER A 195 -3.13 10.20 -23.12
CA SER A 195 -4.22 9.77 -24.00
C SER A 195 -4.04 10.18 -25.46
N ASP A 196 -3.22 11.19 -25.73
CA ASP A 196 -2.79 11.64 -27.05
C ASP A 196 -1.54 10.89 -27.57
N GLY A 197 -1.01 9.94 -26.80
CA GLY A 197 0.20 9.20 -27.12
C GLY A 197 1.50 9.92 -26.77
N SER A 198 1.44 11.13 -26.18
CA SER A 198 2.63 11.84 -25.73
C SER A 198 3.26 11.17 -24.52
N GLU A 199 4.59 11.23 -24.43
CA GLU A 199 5.31 10.74 -23.26
C GLU A 199 5.30 11.81 -22.16
N ILE A 200 5.04 11.39 -20.92
CA ILE A 200 5.16 12.19 -19.71
C ILE A 200 6.44 11.71 -18.99
N PRO A 201 7.59 12.40 -19.15
CA PRO A 201 8.89 11.84 -18.81
C PRO A 201 9.03 11.40 -17.35
N GLY A 202 8.47 12.17 -16.40
CA GLY A 202 8.54 11.85 -14.97
C GLY A 202 7.83 10.55 -14.60
N TRP A 203 6.73 10.22 -15.29
CA TRP A 203 6.01 8.96 -15.10
C TRP A 203 6.61 7.83 -15.93
N HIS A 204 7.09 8.12 -17.15
CA HIS A 204 7.73 7.13 -18.01
C HIS A 204 9.01 6.58 -17.37
N ALA A 205 9.81 7.43 -16.73
CA ALA A 205 11.02 7.02 -16.00
C ALA A 205 10.73 6.00 -14.87
N GLN A 206 9.55 6.03 -14.27
CA GLN A 206 9.16 5.13 -13.19
C GLN A 206 8.90 3.69 -13.65
N ARG A 207 8.84 3.44 -14.96
CA ARG A 207 8.82 2.07 -15.51
C ARG A 207 10.06 1.25 -15.15
N ALA A 208 11.17 1.92 -14.81
CA ALA A 208 12.41 1.28 -14.39
C ALA A 208 12.43 0.90 -12.89
N LEU A 209 11.38 1.22 -12.12
CA LEU A 209 11.31 0.87 -10.71
C LEU A 209 11.24 -0.66 -10.54
N VAL A 210 11.91 -1.15 -9.50
CA VAL A 210 11.85 -2.55 -9.10
C VAL A 210 10.75 -2.70 -8.06
N ALA A 211 9.81 -3.62 -8.32
CA ALA A 211 8.76 -3.93 -7.35
C ALA A 211 9.36 -4.48 -6.04
N ARG A 212 8.72 -4.14 -4.93
CA ARG A 212 9.01 -4.66 -3.60
C ARG A 212 8.76 -6.17 -3.57
N GLN A 213 9.44 -6.85 -2.65
CA GLN A 213 9.23 -8.28 -2.42
C GLN A 213 7.77 -8.56 -2.06
N VAL A 214 7.21 -9.59 -2.68
CA VAL A 214 5.80 -9.98 -2.51
C VAL A 214 5.46 -10.24 -1.04
N ALA A 215 6.34 -10.94 -0.31
CA ALA A 215 6.09 -11.27 1.10
C ALA A 215 6.05 -10.03 2.00
N VAL A 216 6.85 -9.00 1.69
CA VAL A 216 6.86 -7.73 2.44
C VAL A 216 5.56 -6.95 2.18
N ALA A 217 5.14 -6.82 0.91
CA ALA A 217 3.88 -6.17 0.56
C ALA A 217 2.66 -6.92 1.11
N ALA A 218 2.70 -8.26 1.13
CA ALA A 218 1.66 -9.10 1.74
C ALA A 218 1.55 -8.83 3.25
N THR A 219 2.68 -8.67 3.94
CA THR A 219 2.71 -8.35 5.37
C THR A 219 2.13 -6.97 5.66
N GLU A 220 2.44 -5.96 4.84
CA GLU A 220 1.86 -4.61 4.97
C GLU A 220 0.34 -4.62 4.80
N LEU A 221 -0.19 -5.36 3.82
CA LEU A 221 -1.63 -5.55 3.64
C LEU A 221 -2.26 -6.32 4.80
N GLY A 222 -1.61 -7.39 5.26
CA GLY A 222 -2.09 -8.23 6.36
C GLY A 222 -2.17 -7.47 7.68
N VAL A 223 -1.15 -6.67 8.01
CA VAL A 223 -1.13 -5.82 9.20
C VAL A 223 -2.25 -4.78 9.14
N HIS A 224 -2.39 -4.07 8.01
CA HIS A 224 -3.47 -3.11 7.86
C HIS A 224 -4.86 -3.78 7.98
N TYR A 225 -5.06 -4.93 7.34
CA TYR A 225 -6.33 -5.66 7.37
C TYR A 225 -6.70 -6.13 8.79
N VAL A 226 -5.76 -6.73 9.52
CA VAL A 226 -6.02 -7.28 10.87
C VAL A 226 -6.22 -6.17 11.88
N CYS A 227 -5.50 -5.05 11.77
CA CYS A 227 -5.53 -3.97 12.76
C CYS A 227 -6.56 -2.87 12.46
N SER A 228 -7.24 -2.92 11.32
CA SER A 228 -8.35 -2.00 10.97
C SER A 228 -9.73 -2.60 11.25
N ASN A 229 -9.80 -3.89 11.62
CA ASN A 229 -11.02 -4.61 11.99
C ASN A 229 -11.28 -4.67 13.50
#